data_AF-A0A2U2XBB0-F1
#
_entry.id   AF-A0A2U2XBB0-F1
#
_cell.length_a   1.000
_cell.length_b   1.000
_cell.length_c   1.000
_cell.angle_alpha   90.00
_cell.angle_beta   90.00
_cell.angle_gamma   90.00
#
_symmetry.space_group_name_H-M   'P 1'
#
loop_
_entity.id
_entity.type
_entity.pdbx_description
1 polymer ?
#
loop_
_entity_poly.entity_id
_entity_poly.type
_entity_poly.pdbx_seq_one_letter_code
_entity_poly.pdbx_strand_id
1 'polypeptide(L)'
;MTIRNKELFRLNIILGIVLLILILLFSLGFSAWFSIGFVFVSIIWGKSKGVEFDFKNRKYRKYSQLFIWKTGDWKEITDKIDLVILVKHGVKSTSGTMLTSSLKIKGGFSELYFMDESHTQRFYIASSENHEYIESLADDLSSRLMIPIAAYKPRTYSI
;
A
#
# COMPACT_ATOMS: atom_id res chain seq x y z
N MET A 1 8.71 -3.88 -10.92
CA MET A 1 8.53 -4.49 -9.58
C MET A 1 7.20 -4.02 -9.01
N THR A 2 6.46 -4.88 -8.28
CA THR A 2 5.22 -4.48 -7.60
C THR A 2 5.46 -4.53 -6.11
N ILE A 3 5.28 -3.40 -5.41
CA ILE A 3 5.41 -3.35 -3.96
C ILE A 3 4.01 -3.54 -3.38
N ARG A 4 3.80 -4.72 -2.80
CA ARG A 4 2.55 -5.11 -2.17
C ARG A 4 2.86 -5.82 -0.87
N ASN A 5 2.05 -5.57 0.16
CA ASN A 5 2.10 -6.32 1.40
C ASN A 5 1.81 -7.81 1.10
N LYS A 6 2.86 -8.65 1.20
CA LYS A 6 2.81 -10.07 0.80
C LYS A 6 1.87 -10.89 1.70
N GLU A 7 1.80 -10.55 2.98
CA GLU A 7 0.94 -11.21 3.96
C GLU A 7 -0.54 -10.98 3.65
N LEU A 8 -0.94 -9.71 3.49
CA LEU A 8 -2.32 -9.35 3.14
C LEU A 8 -2.75 -9.99 1.81
N PHE A 9 -1.83 -10.09 0.84
CA PHE A 9 -2.16 -10.73 -0.43
C PHE A 9 -2.39 -12.24 -0.32
N ARG A 10 -1.54 -12.96 0.42
CA ARG A 10 -1.72 -14.40 0.67
C ARG A 10 -3.03 -14.68 1.40
N LEU A 11 -3.32 -13.88 2.42
CA LEU A 11 -4.54 -13.99 3.21
C LEU A 11 -5.80 -13.74 2.36
N ASN A 12 -5.76 -12.74 1.47
CA ASN A 12 -6.85 -12.48 0.52
C ASN A 12 -7.04 -13.59 -0.52
N ILE A 13 -5.98 -14.26 -0.98
CA ILE A 13 -6.11 -15.42 -1.87
C ILE A 13 -6.78 -16.58 -1.14
N ILE A 14 -6.33 -16.90 0.07
CA ILE A 14 -6.88 -18.01 0.86
C ILE A 14 -8.36 -17.74 1.16
N LEU A 15 -8.70 -16.54 1.61
CA LEU A 15 -10.10 -16.12 1.81
C LEU A 15 -10.92 -16.22 0.52
N GLY A 16 -10.38 -15.79 -0.62
CA GLY A 16 -11.04 -15.90 -1.91
C GLY A 16 -11.36 -17.34 -2.30
N ILE A 17 -10.42 -18.27 -2.09
CA ILE A 17 -10.62 -19.70 -2.36
C ILE A 17 -11.69 -20.28 -1.41
N VAL A 18 -11.62 -19.95 -0.12
CA VAL A 18 -12.61 -20.39 0.88
C VAL A 18 -14.01 -19.87 0.54
N LEU A 19 -14.15 -18.60 0.13
CA LEU A 19 -15.42 -18.04 -0.33
C LEU A 19 -15.96 -18.77 -1.56
N LEU A 20 -15.10 -19.10 -2.52
CA LEU A 20 -15.49 -19.77 -3.76
C LEU A 20 -15.99 -21.20 -3.50
N ILE A 21 -15.32 -21.93 -2.58
CA ILE A 21 -15.77 -23.25 -2.11
C ILE A 21 -17.13 -23.14 -1.38
N LEU A 22 -17.30 -22.13 -0.53
CA LEU A 22 -18.57 -21.86 0.16
C LEU A 22 -19.72 -21.59 -0.83
N ILE A 23 -19.49 -20.82 -1.89
CA ILE A 23 -20.48 -20.56 -2.95
C ILE A 23 -20.88 -21.88 -3.65
N LEU A 24 -19.89 -22.71 -4.00
CA LEU A 24 -20.12 -24.02 -4.64
C LEU A 24 -20.95 -24.95 -3.74
N LEU A 25 -20.62 -25.03 -2.46
CA LEU A 25 -21.34 -25.85 -1.48
C LEU A 25 -22.77 -25.33 -1.24
N PHE A 26 -22.98 -24.01 -1.18
CA PHE A 26 -24.31 -23.41 -1.02
C PHE A 26 -25.18 -23.54 -2.27
N SER A 27 -24.59 -23.54 -3.47
CA SER A 27 -25.32 -23.73 -4.73
C SER A 27 -25.99 -25.10 -4.87
N LEU A 28 -25.54 -26.11 -4.09
CA LEU A 28 -26.06 -27.48 -4.13
C LEU A 28 -27.27 -27.72 -3.21
N GLY A 29 -27.69 -26.74 -2.39
CA GLY A 29 -28.79 -26.97 -1.45
C GLY A 29 -29.47 -25.75 -0.80
N PHE A 30 -29.03 -24.52 -1.07
CA PHE A 30 -29.60 -23.32 -0.45
C PHE A 30 -29.96 -22.23 -1.46
N SER A 31 -31.01 -21.47 -1.14
CA SER A 31 -31.59 -20.36 -1.91
C SER A 31 -30.55 -19.53 -2.70
N ALA A 32 -30.76 -19.45 -4.02
CA ALA A 32 -29.92 -18.72 -4.98
C ALA A 32 -29.63 -17.26 -4.60
N TRP A 33 -30.46 -16.66 -3.74
CA TRP A 33 -30.28 -15.29 -3.24
C TRP A 33 -29.00 -15.12 -2.39
N PHE A 34 -28.61 -16.15 -1.62
CA PHE A 34 -27.37 -16.09 -0.82
C PHE A 34 -26.11 -16.14 -1.68
N SER A 35 -26.17 -16.86 -2.81
CA SER A 35 -25.06 -16.94 -3.77
C SER A 35 -24.76 -15.59 -4.41
N ILE A 36 -25.79 -14.81 -4.76
CA ILE A 36 -25.63 -13.44 -5.30
C ILE A 36 -24.90 -12.54 -4.29
N GLY A 37 -25.29 -12.58 -3.00
CA GLY A 37 -24.68 -11.75 -1.97
C GLY A 37 -23.19 -12.05 -1.77
N PHE A 38 -22.83 -13.33 -1.80
CA PHE A 38 -21.43 -13.78 -1.68
C PHE A 38 -20.55 -13.33 -2.85
N VAL A 39 -21.10 -13.30 -4.07
CA VAL A 39 -20.39 -12.78 -5.25
C VAL A 39 -20.06 -11.30 -5.07
N PHE A 40 -21.00 -10.49 -4.55
CA PHE A 40 -20.74 -9.07 -4.28
C PHE A 40 -19.66 -8.86 -3.21
N VAL A 41 -19.69 -9.63 -2.11
CA VAL A 41 -18.65 -9.59 -1.07
C VAL A 41 -17.28 -9.94 -1.64
N SER A 42 -17.22 -10.98 -2.48
CA SER A 42 -15.98 -11.42 -3.15
C SER A 42 -15.40 -10.32 -4.05
N ILE A 43 -16.25 -9.62 -4.81
CA ILE A 43 -15.84 -8.53 -5.71
C ILE A 43 -15.28 -7.35 -4.91
N ILE A 44 -15.88 -7.01 -3.78
CA ILE A 44 -15.41 -5.91 -2.92
C ILE A 44 -14.06 -6.27 -2.31
N TRP A 45 -13.89 -7.51 -1.82
CA TRP A 45 -12.64 -7.96 -1.21
C TRP A 45 -11.49 -8.17 -2.20
N GLY A 46 -11.81 -8.48 -3.46
CA GLY A 46 -10.82 -8.63 -4.53
C GLY A 46 -10.14 -7.31 -4.96
N LYS A 47 -10.58 -6.16 -4.43
CA LYS A 47 -9.96 -4.85 -4.70
C LYS A 47 -8.68 -4.69 -3.90
N SER A 48 -7.56 -4.57 -4.59
CA SER A 48 -6.27 -4.22 -3.99
C SER A 48 -5.70 -2.95 -4.63
N LYS A 49 -4.90 -2.21 -3.88
CA LYS A 49 -4.17 -1.03 -4.38
C LYS A 49 -2.68 -1.24 -4.15
N GLY A 50 -1.87 -0.67 -5.02
CA GLY A 50 -0.41 -0.76 -4.90
C GLY A 50 0.31 0.20 -5.82
N VAL A 51 1.64 0.10 -5.81
CA VAL A 51 2.52 0.84 -6.71
C VAL A 51 3.26 -0.14 -7.60
N GLU A 52 3.25 0.14 -8.89
CA GLU A 52 3.94 -0.64 -9.91
C GLU A 52 4.99 0.24 -10.58
N PHE A 53 6.17 -0.34 -10.77
CA PHE A 53 7.35 0.30 -11.34
C PHE A 53 7.76 -0.38 -12.64
N ASP A 54 7.89 0.42 -13.69
CA ASP A 54 8.53 0.07 -14.95
C ASP A 54 9.93 0.68 -14.98
N PHE A 55 10.93 -0.14 -14.67
CA PHE A 55 12.32 0.26 -14.65
C PHE A 55 12.90 0.53 -16.05
N LYS A 56 12.33 -0.09 -17.10
CA LYS A 56 12.84 0.08 -18.47
C LYS A 56 12.51 1.47 -19.00
N ASN A 57 11.30 1.93 -18.73
CA ASN A 57 10.81 3.22 -19.19
C ASN A 57 10.91 4.33 -18.14
N ARG A 58 11.47 4.05 -16.95
CA ARG A 58 11.48 4.95 -15.79
C ARG A 58 10.08 5.52 -15.49
N LYS A 59 9.09 4.65 -15.38
CA LYS A 59 7.69 5.03 -15.08
C LYS A 59 7.17 4.33 -13.84
N TYR A 60 6.24 4.98 -13.16
CA TYR A 60 5.53 4.42 -12.01
C TYR A 60 4.04 4.69 -12.13
N ARG A 61 3.22 3.80 -11.56
CA ARG A 61 1.78 4.04 -11.43
C ARG A 61 1.25 3.58 -10.10
N LYS A 62 0.29 4.33 -9.56
CA LYS A 62 -0.63 3.81 -8.55
C LYS A 62 -1.69 3.02 -9.28
N TYR A 63 -1.78 1.74 -8.98
CA TYR A 63 -2.79 0.89 -9.59
C TYR A 63 -3.86 0.50 -8.57
N SER A 64 -5.09 0.41 -9.07
CA SER A 64 -6.17 -0.32 -8.43
C SER A 64 -6.35 -1.62 -9.21
N GLN A 65 -6.28 -2.74 -8.52
CA GLN A 65 -6.45 -4.07 -9.10
C GLN A 65 -7.75 -4.67 -8.61
N LEU A 66 -8.55 -5.16 -9.54
CA LEU A 66 -9.72 -5.99 -9.29
C LEU A 66 -9.44 -7.36 -9.90
N PHE A 67 -9.25 -8.38 -9.05
CA PHE A 67 -8.78 -9.71 -9.47
C PHE A 67 -7.48 -9.67 -10.27
N ILE A 68 -7.52 -9.75 -11.60
CA ILE A 68 -6.34 -9.79 -12.49
C ILE A 68 -6.14 -8.44 -13.21
N TRP A 69 -7.18 -7.60 -13.27
CA TRP A 69 -7.18 -6.37 -14.05
C TRP A 69 -6.61 -5.22 -13.22
N LYS A 70 -5.56 -4.55 -13.71
CA LYS A 70 -4.94 -3.37 -13.09
C LYS A 70 -5.30 -2.11 -13.88
N THR A 71 -5.84 -1.10 -13.20
CA THR A 71 -6.11 0.21 -13.76
C THR A 71 -5.28 1.28 -13.04
N GLY A 72 -4.85 2.31 -13.76
CA GLY A 72 -4.10 3.44 -13.20
C GLY A 72 -3.16 4.11 -14.21
N ASP A 73 -2.95 5.41 -14.03
CA ASP A 73 -2.18 6.25 -14.93
C ASP A 73 -0.67 6.13 -14.67
N TRP A 74 0.09 5.97 -15.75
CA TRP A 74 1.54 5.98 -15.71
C TRP A 74 2.07 7.41 -15.58
N LYS A 75 2.98 7.59 -14.62
CA LYS A 75 3.73 8.83 -14.39
C LYS A 75 5.20 8.59 -14.66
N GLU A 76 5.85 9.58 -15.25
CA GLU A 76 7.29 9.52 -15.54
C GLU A 76 8.10 9.87 -14.29
N ILE A 77 9.24 9.18 -14.14
CA ILE A 77 10.23 9.48 -13.14
C ILE A 77 11.21 10.45 -13.77
N THR A 78 11.12 11.72 -13.39
CA THR A 78 12.08 12.74 -13.80
C THR A 78 13.27 12.75 -12.83
N ASP A 79 14.39 13.32 -13.27
CA ASP A 79 15.59 13.45 -12.43
C ASP A 79 15.43 14.47 -11.28
N LYS A 80 14.26 15.10 -11.19
CA LYS A 80 13.85 16.08 -10.18
C LYS A 80 13.05 15.47 -9.04
N ILE A 81 13.03 14.15 -8.97
CA ILE A 81 12.33 13.39 -7.94
C ILE A 81 13.38 12.89 -6.97
N ASP A 82 13.11 13.01 -5.68
CA ASP A 82 13.94 12.48 -4.60
C ASP A 82 13.21 11.32 -3.90
N LEU A 83 13.97 10.32 -3.46
CA LEU A 83 13.48 9.28 -2.55
C LEU A 83 13.63 9.76 -1.11
N VAL A 84 12.52 9.79 -0.37
CA VAL A 84 12.49 10.31 1.00
C VAL A 84 11.87 9.29 1.94
N ILE A 85 12.60 8.96 3.00
CA ILE A 85 12.12 8.14 4.11
C ILE A 85 11.59 9.07 5.21
N LEU A 86 10.34 8.91 5.60
CA LEU A 86 9.73 9.59 6.72
C LEU A 86 9.50 8.61 7.87
N VAL A 87 10.13 8.86 9.00
CA VAL A 87 9.88 8.12 10.24
C VAL A 87 8.71 8.79 10.97
N LYS A 88 7.60 8.07 11.10
CA LYS A 88 6.45 8.48 11.91
C LYS A 88 6.52 7.78 13.26
N HIS A 89 6.65 8.56 14.32
CA HIS A 89 6.44 8.06 15.67
C HIS A 89 4.95 7.79 15.87
N GLY A 90 4.63 6.60 16.37
CA GLY A 90 3.24 6.21 16.61
C GLY A 90 2.53 7.18 17.55
N VAL A 91 1.34 7.60 17.16
CA VAL A 91 0.50 8.46 18.01
C VAL A 91 -0.04 7.60 19.16
N LYS A 92 0.28 7.98 20.40
CA LYS A 92 -0.36 7.40 21.59
C LYS A 92 -1.83 7.81 21.56
N SER A 93 -2.72 6.87 21.30
CA SER A 93 -4.18 7.09 21.39
C SER A 93 -4.71 6.33 22.59
N THR A 94 -5.24 7.07 23.56
CA THR A 94 -5.95 6.50 24.71
C THR A 94 -7.41 6.33 24.31
N SER A 95 -7.82 5.11 24.00
CA SER A 95 -9.25 4.77 23.87
C SER A 95 -9.69 4.21 25.22
N GLY A 96 -10.50 4.98 25.94
CA GLY A 96 -11.09 4.57 27.22
C GLY A 96 -12.61 4.55 27.13
N THR A 97 -13.20 3.38 27.29
CA THR A 97 -14.55 3.23 27.84
C THR A 97 -14.39 3.02 29.34
N MET A 98 -15.30 3.57 30.16
CA MET A 98 -15.22 3.75 31.63
C MET A 98 -14.68 2.60 32.52
N LEU A 99 -14.49 1.38 31.99
CA LEU A 99 -14.02 0.19 32.71
C LEU A 99 -12.78 -0.50 32.10
N THR A 100 -12.25 -0.07 30.96
CA THR A 100 -10.99 -0.62 30.41
C THR A 100 -10.19 0.44 29.66
N SER A 101 -9.06 0.86 30.24
CA SER A 101 -8.07 1.70 29.56
C SER A 101 -7.08 0.82 28.83
N SER A 102 -7.34 0.52 27.55
CA SER A 102 -6.33 -0.19 26.73
C SER A 102 -5.40 0.83 26.08
N LEU A 103 -4.13 0.85 26.50
CA LEU A 103 -3.11 1.71 25.92
C LEU A 103 -2.60 1.06 24.63
N LYS A 104 -3.20 1.39 23.48
CA LYS A 104 -2.77 0.85 22.19
C LYS A 104 -1.62 1.71 21.63
N ILE A 105 -0.39 1.34 21.95
CA ILE A 105 0.81 1.91 21.32
C ILE A 105 0.85 1.36 19.89
N LYS A 106 0.45 2.15 18.89
CA LYS A 106 0.87 1.87 17.51
C LYS A 106 2.38 2.06 17.47
N GLY A 107 3.14 1.06 17.03
CA GLY A 107 4.59 1.15 16.85
C GLY A 107 4.97 2.30 15.90
N GLY A 108 6.24 2.69 15.90
CA GLY A 108 6.75 3.62 14.88
C GLY A 108 6.65 2.98 13.50
N PHE A 109 6.28 3.77 12.49
CA PHE A 109 6.27 3.32 11.10
C PHE A 109 7.24 4.18 10.30
N SER A 110 8.00 3.54 9.42
CA SER A 110 8.77 4.23 8.39
C SER A 110 7.98 4.17 7.09
N GLU A 111 7.88 5.31 6.41
CA GLU A 111 7.17 5.46 5.16
C GLU A 111 8.13 5.96 4.07
N LEU A 112 8.04 5.36 2.88
CA LEU A 112 8.83 5.72 1.72
C LEU A 112 7.99 6.51 0.73
N TYR A 113 8.54 7.62 0.26
CA TYR A 113 7.90 8.52 -0.70
C TYR A 113 8.84 8.84 -1.86
N PHE A 114 8.25 9.05 -3.04
CA PHE A 114 8.82 9.97 -4.01
C PHE A 114 8.37 11.38 -3.68
N MET A 115 9.30 12.32 -3.72
CA MET A 115 9.02 13.73 -3.55
C MET A 115 9.61 14.51 -4.70
N ASP A 116 9.02 15.65 -5.02
CA ASP A 116 9.62 16.61 -5.95
C ASP A 116 10.77 17.39 -5.26
N GLU A 117 11.58 18.12 -6.03
CA GLU A 117 12.66 18.99 -5.50
C GLU A 117 12.23 19.96 -4.38
N SER A 118 10.94 20.35 -4.35
CA SER A 118 10.41 21.23 -3.31
C SER A 118 10.02 20.49 -2.01
N HIS A 119 9.99 19.16 -2.07
CA HIS A 119 9.47 18.23 -1.06
C HIS A 119 8.03 18.54 -0.61
N THR A 120 7.22 19.18 -1.46
CA THR A 120 5.83 19.51 -1.16
C THR A 120 4.87 18.47 -1.73
N GLN A 121 5.16 17.93 -2.91
CA GLN A 121 4.34 16.90 -3.54
C GLN A 121 4.86 15.52 -3.16
N ARG A 122 4.00 14.72 -2.52
CA ARG A 122 4.39 13.40 -2.01
C ARG A 122 3.66 12.31 -2.75
N PHE A 123 4.41 11.34 -3.25
CA PHE A 123 3.86 10.12 -3.80
C PHE A 123 4.28 8.93 -2.93
N TYR A 124 3.30 8.42 -2.18
CA TYR A 124 3.47 7.25 -1.32
C TYR A 124 3.87 6.00 -2.10
N ILE A 125 4.93 5.33 -1.64
CA ILE A 125 5.44 4.06 -2.19
C ILE A 125 5.09 2.90 -1.27
N ALA A 126 5.57 2.94 -0.02
CA ALA A 126 5.45 1.84 0.94
C ALA A 126 5.55 2.32 2.38
N SER A 127 5.11 1.48 3.33
CA SER A 127 5.25 1.71 4.77
C SER A 127 5.51 0.39 5.48
N SER A 128 6.33 0.41 6.53
CA SER A 128 6.59 -0.74 7.38
C SER A 128 6.95 -0.30 8.79
N GLU A 129 6.68 -1.15 9.78
CA GLU A 129 7.20 -0.99 11.15
C GLU A 129 8.71 -1.28 11.21
N ASN A 130 9.21 -2.11 10.29
CA ASN A 130 10.63 -2.40 10.16
C ASN A 130 11.32 -1.31 9.33
N HIS A 131 12.15 -0.48 9.98
CA HIS A 131 12.90 0.60 9.36
C HIS A 131 13.94 0.09 8.34
N GLU A 132 14.70 -0.95 8.68
CA GLU A 132 15.72 -1.55 7.81
C GLU A 132 15.11 -2.08 6.51
N TYR A 133 13.87 -2.58 6.57
CA TYR A 133 13.14 -2.98 5.36
C TYR A 133 12.85 -1.79 4.45
N ILE A 134 12.51 -0.63 5.00
CA ILE A 134 12.24 0.58 4.22
C ILE A 134 13.52 1.19 3.66
N GLU A 135 14.61 1.15 4.43
CA GLU A 135 15.94 1.61 4.00
C GLU A 135 16.48 0.75 2.85
N SER A 136 16.48 -0.58 3.02
CA SER A 136 16.89 -1.50 1.94
C SER A 136 16.02 -1.39 0.68
N LEU A 137 14.72 -1.11 0.84
CA LEU A 137 13.82 -0.84 -0.28
C LEU A 137 14.15 0.49 -0.99
N ALA A 138 14.52 1.52 -0.22
CA ALA A 138 14.95 2.80 -0.77
C ALA A 138 16.27 2.67 -1.55
N ASP A 139 17.23 1.91 -1.03
CA ASP A 139 18.52 1.64 -1.69
C ASP A 139 18.34 0.85 -3.00
N ASP A 140 17.50 -0.18 -3.01
CA ASP A 140 17.21 -0.95 -4.23
C ASP A 140 16.50 -0.09 -5.29
N LEU A 141 15.55 0.76 -4.87
CA LEU A 141 14.89 1.70 -5.78
C LEU A 141 15.83 2.79 -6.29
N SER A 142 16.63 3.38 -5.42
CA SER A 142 17.66 4.38 -5.74
C SER A 142 18.63 3.84 -6.79
N SER A 143 19.14 2.62 -6.57
CA SER A 143 20.08 1.95 -7.48
C SER A 143 19.46 1.63 -8.84
N ARG A 144 18.21 1.14 -8.86
CA ARG A 144 17.53 0.75 -10.12
C ARG A 144 17.03 1.91 -10.94
N LEU A 145 16.64 3.01 -10.28
CA LEU A 145 16.03 4.16 -10.93
C LEU A 145 17.02 5.33 -11.11
N MET A 146 18.22 5.20 -10.53
CA MET A 146 19.26 6.24 -10.48
C MET A 146 18.72 7.55 -9.88
N ILE A 147 18.04 7.43 -8.73
CA ILE A 147 17.41 8.55 -8.03
C ILE A 147 18.11 8.74 -6.68
N PRO A 148 18.47 9.97 -6.29
CA PRO A 148 19.07 10.21 -4.98
C PRO A 148 18.08 9.96 -3.83
N ILE A 149 18.62 9.47 -2.71
CA ILE A 149 17.90 9.44 -1.43
C ILE A 149 18.21 10.77 -0.72
N ALA A 150 17.16 11.54 -0.42
CA ALA A 150 17.29 12.85 0.21
C ALA A 150 16.61 12.88 1.59
N ALA A 151 17.19 13.67 2.49
CA ALA A 151 16.54 14.00 3.75
C ALA A 151 15.38 14.98 3.50
N TYR A 152 14.24 14.75 4.17
CA TYR A 152 13.06 15.61 4.04
C TYR A 152 13.39 17.06 4.46
N LYS A 153 13.32 17.98 3.49
CA LYS A 153 13.57 19.41 3.67
C LYS A 153 12.57 20.20 2.80
N PRO A 154 11.35 20.50 3.29
CA PRO A 154 10.38 21.27 2.51
C PRO A 154 10.91 22.68 2.25
N ARG A 155 10.90 23.12 1.00
CA ARG A 155 11.15 24.53 0.68
C ARG A 155 9.88 25.32 1.02
N THR A 156 9.88 25.95 2.19
CA THR A 156 8.83 26.90 2.54
C THR A 156 9.01 28.15 1.67
N TYR A 157 8.10 28.40 0.74
CA TYR A 157 7.99 29.73 0.14
C TYR A 157 7.47 30.66 1.24
N SER A 158 8.34 31.49 1.81
CA SER A 158 7.91 32.68 2.54
C SER A 158 7.25 33.60 1.52
N ILE A 159 5.93 33.77 1.64
CA ILE A 159 5.16 34.79 0.92
C ILE A 159 5.59 36.16 1.42
#